data_AF-A0A2M8PQF4-F1
#
_entry.id   AF-A0A2M8PQF4-F1
#
_cell.length_a   1.000
_cell.length_b   1.000
_cell.length_c   1.000
_cell.angle_alpha   90.00
_cell.angle_beta   90.00
_cell.angle_gamma   90.00
#
_symmetry.space_group_name_H-M   'P 1'
#
loop_
_entity.id
_entity.type
_entity.pdbx_description
1 polymer ?
#
loop_
_entity_poly.entity_id
_entity_poly.type
_entity_poly.pdbx_seq_one_letter_code
_entity_poly.pdbx_strand_id
1 'polypeptide(L)'
;PGFTAGVDCHAVVETNRGHNLGRVIYDGSAEPNTGVPGNIQNKSHARVLRAPVDGYVQPDAKIGDILKANQRIARIGNIDICAPFDGILRGLIHERVEVKAGMKIGDVDPRPIREHCFTISDKSLAVGGGVLECVMSASQVRDRLVQTDYETSRSV
;
A
#
# COMPACT_ATOMS: atom_id res chain seq x y z
N PRO A 1 -3.83 -0.72 -12.38
CA PRO A 1 -5.30 -0.84 -12.23
C PRO A 1 -5.92 -1.07 -13.61
N GLY A 2 -6.85 -2.02 -13.73
CA GLY A 2 -7.47 -2.34 -15.03
C GLY A 2 -6.75 -3.39 -15.87
N PHE A 3 -5.95 -4.25 -15.26
CA PHE A 3 -5.43 -5.44 -15.95
C PHE A 3 -6.47 -6.55 -15.88
N THR A 4 -6.55 -7.34 -16.94
CA THR A 4 -7.42 -8.52 -17.06
C THR A 4 -6.57 -9.77 -17.28
N ALA A 5 -6.72 -10.77 -16.41
CA ALA A 5 -6.07 -12.05 -16.55
C ALA A 5 -6.58 -12.76 -17.81
N GLY A 6 -5.66 -13.36 -18.57
CA GLY A 6 -5.93 -13.94 -19.89
C GLY A 6 -5.89 -12.94 -21.05
N VAL A 7 -5.74 -11.64 -20.77
CA VAL A 7 -5.65 -10.57 -21.79
C VAL A 7 -4.35 -9.79 -21.63
N ASP A 8 -4.21 -9.09 -20.51
CA ASP A 8 -3.07 -8.20 -20.23
C ASP A 8 -1.98 -8.87 -19.38
N CYS A 9 -2.36 -9.92 -18.64
CA CYS A 9 -1.48 -10.64 -17.74
C CYS A 9 -1.92 -12.09 -17.53
N HIS A 10 -1.06 -12.89 -16.89
CA HIS A 10 -1.33 -14.31 -16.58
C HIS A 10 -2.24 -14.49 -15.37
N ALA A 11 -2.22 -13.54 -14.44
CA ALA A 11 -3.07 -13.54 -13.26
C ALA A 11 -3.18 -12.11 -12.71
N VAL A 12 -4.28 -11.86 -12.02
CA VAL A 12 -4.55 -10.64 -11.25
C VAL A 12 -4.69 -11.02 -9.79
N VAL A 13 -4.16 -10.21 -8.88
CA VAL A 13 -4.37 -10.38 -7.43
C VAL A 13 -5.32 -9.31 -6.95
N GLU A 14 -6.41 -9.71 -6.28
CA GLU A 14 -7.39 -8.78 -5.74
C GLU A 14 -6.76 -7.91 -4.62
N THR A 15 -6.95 -6.60 -4.72
CA THR A 15 -6.38 -5.62 -3.77
C THR A 15 -7.44 -4.81 -3.04
N ASN A 16 -8.72 -4.91 -3.41
CA ASN A 16 -9.81 -4.31 -2.68
C ASN A 16 -10.03 -5.06 -1.36
N ARG A 17 -10.36 -4.30 -0.30
CA ARG A 17 -10.64 -4.92 1.00
C ARG A 17 -12.02 -5.59 0.94
N GLY A 18 -12.09 -6.84 1.34
CA GLY A 18 -13.31 -7.64 1.31
C GLY A 18 -12.99 -9.12 1.38
N HIS A 19 -13.99 -9.95 1.11
CA HIS A 19 -13.85 -11.40 1.15
C HIS A 19 -12.83 -11.95 0.14
N ASN A 20 -12.61 -11.23 -0.96
CA ASN A 20 -11.71 -11.65 -2.03
C ASN A 20 -10.28 -11.12 -1.89
N LEU A 21 -9.96 -10.35 -0.84
CA LEU A 21 -8.64 -9.69 -0.71
C LEU A 21 -7.49 -10.71 -0.79
N GLY A 22 -6.54 -10.48 -1.71
CA GLY A 22 -5.38 -11.34 -1.92
C GLY A 22 -5.65 -12.56 -2.80
N ARG A 23 -6.89 -12.80 -3.24
CA ARG A 23 -7.22 -13.93 -4.11
C ARG A 23 -6.58 -13.77 -5.49
N VAL A 24 -6.04 -14.86 -6.01
CA VAL A 24 -5.53 -14.94 -7.38
C VAL A 24 -6.68 -15.21 -8.35
N ILE A 25 -6.76 -14.39 -9.38
CA ILE A 25 -7.75 -14.43 -10.45
C ILE A 25 -7.00 -14.79 -11.73
N TYR A 26 -7.26 -15.97 -12.28
CA TYR A 26 -6.61 -16.48 -13.49
C TYR A 26 -7.40 -16.17 -14.77
N ASP A 27 -8.66 -15.76 -14.63
CA ASP A 27 -9.53 -15.32 -15.73
C ASP A 27 -10.40 -14.16 -15.23
N GLY A 28 -10.36 -13.02 -15.93
CA GLY A 28 -11.05 -11.78 -15.54
C GLY A 28 -10.19 -10.77 -14.77
N SER A 29 -10.83 -9.76 -14.18
CA SER A 29 -10.17 -8.60 -13.56
C SER A 29 -10.49 -8.46 -12.06
N ALA A 30 -9.63 -7.73 -11.33
CA ALA A 30 -9.93 -7.31 -9.96
C ALA A 30 -11.14 -6.37 -9.92
N GLU A 31 -11.72 -6.21 -8.73
CA GLU A 31 -12.81 -5.27 -8.48
C GLU A 31 -12.42 -3.83 -8.90
N PRO A 32 -13.36 -3.04 -9.47
CA PRO A 32 -13.08 -1.69 -9.90
C PRO A 32 -12.52 -0.81 -8.77
N ASN A 33 -11.50 -0.01 -9.10
CA ASN A 33 -10.95 0.94 -8.14
C ASN A 33 -12.01 2.01 -7.78
N THR A 34 -12.47 2.00 -6.54
CA THR A 34 -13.46 2.97 -6.05
C THR A 34 -12.88 4.37 -5.84
N GLY A 35 -11.55 4.52 -5.80
CA GLY A 35 -10.88 5.77 -5.46
C GLY A 35 -11.01 6.18 -3.98
N VAL A 36 -11.76 5.40 -3.18
CA VAL A 36 -12.01 5.67 -1.77
C VAL A 36 -11.05 4.82 -0.92
N PRO A 37 -10.19 5.44 -0.08
CA PRO A 37 -9.38 4.68 0.86
C PRO A 37 -10.28 3.89 1.83
N GLY A 38 -9.90 2.66 2.16
CA GLY A 38 -10.63 1.84 3.13
C GLY A 38 -10.89 2.59 4.44
N ASN A 39 -12.09 2.43 4.99
CA ASN A 39 -12.54 3.11 6.20
C ASN A 39 -11.78 2.59 7.43
N ILE A 40 -11.18 3.49 8.20
CA ILE A 40 -10.60 3.20 9.51
C ILE A 40 -11.25 4.15 10.50
N GLN A 41 -12.01 3.62 11.48
CA GLN A 41 -12.72 4.41 12.49
C GLN A 41 -13.51 5.61 11.92
N ASN A 42 -14.29 5.40 10.86
CA ASN A 42 -15.09 6.42 10.17
C ASN A 42 -14.28 7.52 9.46
N LYS A 43 -13.00 7.26 9.17
CA LYS A 43 -12.13 8.12 8.37
C LYS A 43 -11.67 7.37 7.11
N SER A 44 -12.16 7.79 5.95
CA SER A 44 -11.72 7.28 4.64
C SER A 44 -10.80 8.29 3.93
N HIS A 45 -11.36 9.38 3.39
CA HIS A 45 -10.59 10.40 2.65
C HIS A 45 -9.75 11.29 3.55
N ALA A 46 -10.27 11.65 4.72
CA ALA A 46 -9.63 12.57 5.65
C ALA A 46 -8.24 12.09 6.10
N ARG A 47 -7.93 10.79 5.97
CA ARG A 47 -6.64 10.21 6.38
C ARG A 47 -5.51 10.49 5.40
N VAL A 48 -5.82 10.85 4.15
CA VAL A 48 -4.82 11.03 3.09
C VAL A 48 -4.39 12.50 3.02
N LEU A 49 -3.10 12.75 3.26
CA LEU A 49 -2.51 14.07 3.07
C LEU A 49 -2.22 14.29 1.58
N ARG A 50 -2.59 15.47 1.07
CA ARG A 50 -2.33 15.88 -0.31
C ARG A 50 -1.53 17.18 -0.34
N ALA A 51 -0.67 17.33 -1.34
CA ALA A 51 0.09 18.54 -1.55
C ALA A 51 -0.86 19.70 -1.91
N PRO A 52 -0.87 20.81 -1.16
CA PRO A 52 -1.68 21.98 -1.52
C PRO A 52 -1.15 22.71 -2.76
N VAL A 53 0.16 22.63 -3.00
CA VAL A 53 0.87 23.28 -4.11
C VAL A 53 2.02 22.41 -4.60
N ASP A 54 2.57 22.76 -5.75
CA ASP A 54 3.79 22.17 -6.28
C ASP A 54 5.01 22.50 -5.40
N GLY A 55 5.98 21.59 -5.34
CA GLY A 55 7.27 21.84 -4.70
C GLY A 55 7.82 20.64 -3.94
N TYR A 56 8.60 20.90 -2.89
CA TYR A 56 9.20 19.87 -2.05
C TYR A 56 8.61 19.93 -0.64
N VAL A 57 8.27 18.77 -0.08
CA VAL A 57 7.79 18.65 1.29
C VAL A 57 8.95 18.86 2.26
N GLN A 58 8.81 19.83 3.16
CA GLN A 58 9.73 20.09 4.26
C GLN A 58 9.11 19.55 5.56
N PRO A 59 9.56 18.39 6.07
CA PRO A 59 8.92 17.71 7.19
C PRO A 59 9.25 18.38 8.53
N ASP A 60 8.23 18.57 9.37
CA ASP A 60 8.37 18.95 10.79
C ASP A 60 8.08 17.76 11.74
N ALA A 61 7.44 16.71 11.22
CA ALA A 61 7.10 15.47 11.94
C ALA A 61 7.64 14.24 11.20
N LYS A 62 7.76 13.12 11.93
CA LYS A 62 8.28 11.84 11.43
C LYS A 62 7.22 10.75 11.50
N ILE A 63 7.37 9.74 10.64
CA ILE A 63 6.52 8.55 10.68
C ILE A 63 6.61 7.91 12.08
N GLY A 64 5.45 7.65 12.68
CA GLY A 64 5.32 7.15 14.05
C GLY A 64 5.07 8.22 15.11
N ASP A 65 5.09 9.52 14.75
CA ASP A 65 4.75 10.59 15.67
C ASP A 65 3.24 10.67 15.89
N ILE A 66 2.84 10.80 17.16
CA ILE A 66 1.44 11.06 17.54
C ILE A 66 1.16 12.54 17.28
N LEU A 67 0.05 12.81 16.59
CA LEU A 67 -0.36 14.13 16.14
C LEU A 67 -1.68 14.53 16.79
N LYS A 68 -1.80 15.82 17.09
CA LYS A 68 -3.08 16.47 17.40
C LYS A 68 -3.68 17.13 16.17
N ALA A 69 -5.01 17.19 16.10
CA ALA A 69 -5.70 17.91 15.05
C ALA A 69 -5.14 19.34 14.90
N ASN A 70 -4.94 19.77 13.66
CA ASN A 70 -4.31 21.04 13.27
C ASN A 70 -2.82 21.20 13.62
N GLN A 71 -2.16 20.19 14.20
CA GLN A 71 -0.71 20.19 14.38
C GLN A 71 -0.02 20.18 13.00
N ARG A 72 0.97 21.06 12.79
CA ARG A 72 1.75 21.08 11.55
C ARG A 72 2.59 19.81 11.43
N ILE A 73 2.48 19.15 10.29
CA ILE A 73 3.21 17.92 9.92
C ILE A 73 4.41 18.28 9.04
N ALA A 74 4.20 19.19 8.10
CA ALA A 74 5.18 19.63 7.12
C ALA A 74 4.73 20.95 6.48
N ARG A 75 5.54 21.49 5.56
CA ARG A 75 5.15 22.58 4.66
C ARG A 75 5.66 22.35 3.24
N ILE A 76 5.01 22.98 2.27
CA ILE A 76 5.55 23.14 0.90
C ILE A 76 5.60 24.63 0.60
N GLY A 77 6.81 25.16 0.41
CA GLY A 77 7.03 26.61 0.34
C GLY A 77 6.56 27.29 1.62
N ASN A 78 5.57 28.18 1.51
CA ASN A 78 4.99 28.92 2.64
C ASN A 78 3.64 28.36 3.11
N ILE A 79 3.22 27.18 2.62
CA ILE A 79 1.91 26.59 2.94
C ILE A 79 2.10 25.41 3.89
N ASP A 80 1.46 25.51 5.04
CA ASP A 80 1.47 24.48 6.07
C ASP A 80 0.56 23.31 5.72
N ILE A 81 0.99 22.12 6.11
CA ILE A 81 0.27 20.87 5.97
C ILE A 81 0.04 20.35 7.38
N CYS A 82 -1.22 20.40 7.82
CA CYS A 82 -1.59 20.06 9.19
C CYS A 82 -2.31 18.73 9.28
N ALA A 83 -2.28 18.13 10.48
CA ALA A 83 -3.01 16.92 10.79
C ALA A 83 -4.53 17.18 10.73
N PRO A 84 -5.29 16.40 9.94
CA PRO A 84 -6.73 16.59 9.77
C PRO A 84 -7.54 16.13 11.00
N PHE A 85 -6.93 15.35 11.89
CA PHE A 85 -7.51 14.84 13.14
C PHE A 85 -6.40 14.32 14.05
N ASP A 86 -6.75 14.00 15.31
CA ASP A 86 -5.88 13.30 16.25
C ASP A 86 -5.54 11.88 15.76
N GLY A 87 -4.26 11.54 15.73
CA GLY A 87 -3.84 10.24 15.20
C GLY A 87 -2.33 10.05 15.20
N ILE A 88 -1.82 9.25 14.29
CA ILE A 88 -0.39 8.98 14.11
C ILE A 88 0.02 9.15 12.65
N LEU A 89 1.17 9.78 12.40
CA LEU A 89 1.70 9.91 11.05
C LEU A 89 2.22 8.56 10.56
N ARG A 90 1.61 8.01 9.51
CA ARG A 90 1.99 6.69 8.96
C ARG A 90 2.84 6.76 7.71
N GLY A 91 2.68 7.82 6.94
CA GLY A 91 3.41 8.01 5.71
C GLY A 91 3.62 9.49 5.45
N LEU A 92 4.81 9.81 4.97
CA LEU A 92 5.16 11.11 4.44
C LEU A 92 6.13 10.89 3.28
N ILE A 93 5.90 11.59 2.18
CA ILE A 93 6.76 11.52 1.01
C ILE A 93 8.14 12.07 1.36
N HIS A 94 9.18 11.49 0.77
CA HIS A 94 10.54 11.93 1.02
C HIS A 94 10.72 13.38 0.53
N GLU A 95 11.40 14.20 1.33
CA GLU A 95 11.66 15.64 1.07
C GLU A 95 12.40 15.96 -0.25
N ARG A 96 12.92 14.94 -0.94
CA ARG A 96 13.67 15.07 -2.20
C ARG A 96 12.81 14.81 -3.43
N VAL A 97 11.56 14.39 -3.24
CA VAL A 97 10.61 14.15 -4.32
C VAL A 97 9.86 15.45 -4.59
N GLU A 98 9.93 15.93 -5.83
CA GLU A 98 9.08 17.04 -6.27
C GLU A 98 7.63 16.53 -6.39
N VAL A 99 6.70 17.25 -5.78
CA VAL A 99 5.28 16.93 -5.80
C VAL A 99 4.49 17.96 -6.58
N LYS A 100 3.35 17.52 -7.12
CA LYS A 100 2.36 18.39 -7.77
C LYS A 100 1.15 18.59 -6.87
N ALA A 101 0.48 19.73 -6.99
CA ALA A 101 -0.75 20.01 -6.26
C ALA A 101 -1.77 18.86 -6.41
N GLY A 102 -2.39 18.46 -5.31
CA GLY A 102 -3.31 17.32 -5.23
C GLY A 102 -2.64 15.93 -5.14
N MET A 103 -1.33 15.82 -5.36
CA MET A 103 -0.60 14.56 -5.21
C MET A 103 -0.69 14.07 -3.76
N LYS A 104 -0.88 12.76 -3.57
CA LYS A 104 -0.80 12.15 -2.25
C LYS A 104 0.63 12.25 -1.72
N ILE A 105 0.79 12.84 -0.55
CA ILE A 105 2.09 13.03 0.10
C ILE A 105 2.20 12.33 1.45
N GLY A 106 1.11 11.77 1.97
CA GLY A 106 1.14 11.13 3.28
C GLY A 106 -0.17 10.53 3.73
N ASP A 107 -0.17 10.02 4.96
CA ASP A 107 -1.28 9.32 5.59
C ASP A 107 -1.23 9.49 7.12
N VAL A 108 -2.36 9.84 7.73
CA VAL A 108 -2.55 9.89 9.18
C VAL A 108 -3.56 8.83 9.58
N ASP A 109 -3.21 7.95 10.51
CA ASP A 109 -4.11 6.90 11.00
C ASP A 109 -4.74 7.33 12.32
N PRO A 110 -6.08 7.23 12.47
CA PRO A 110 -6.76 7.61 13.71
C PRO A 110 -6.42 6.69 14.89
N ARG A 111 -5.77 5.55 14.64
CA ARG A 111 -5.33 4.61 15.68
C ARG A 111 -3.87 4.93 16.06
N PRO A 112 -3.59 5.45 17.26
CA PRO A 112 -2.25 5.84 17.67
C PRO A 112 -1.41 4.64 18.13
N ILE A 113 -1.29 3.62 17.28
CA ILE A 113 -0.47 2.42 17.52
C ILE A 113 0.78 2.53 16.65
N ARG A 114 1.90 2.89 17.29
CA ARG A 114 3.16 3.19 16.61
C ARG A 114 3.72 1.99 15.87
N GLU A 115 3.57 0.80 16.44
CA GLU A 115 4.09 -0.46 15.92
C GLU A 115 3.53 -0.72 14.52
N HIS A 116 2.27 -0.37 14.27
CA HIS A 116 1.67 -0.56 12.95
C HIS A 116 2.38 0.24 11.86
N CYS A 117 3.03 1.36 12.17
CA CYS A 117 3.79 2.14 11.19
C CYS A 117 5.01 1.38 10.63
N PHE A 118 5.48 0.35 11.36
CA PHE A 118 6.71 -0.38 11.06
C PHE A 118 6.48 -1.88 10.86
N THR A 119 5.23 -2.33 10.82
CA THR A 119 4.87 -3.71 10.50
C THR A 119 4.10 -3.80 9.18
N ILE A 120 4.18 -4.97 8.54
CA ILE A 120 3.45 -5.23 7.30
C ILE A 120 1.96 -5.32 7.62
N SER A 121 1.14 -4.57 6.88
CA SER A 121 -0.31 -4.60 7.08
C SER A 121 -0.92 -5.95 6.71
N ASP A 122 -2.06 -6.26 7.31
CA ASP A 122 -2.94 -7.37 6.94
C ASP A 122 -3.18 -7.45 5.43
N LYS A 123 -3.48 -6.31 4.81
CA LYS A 123 -3.72 -6.18 3.37
C LYS A 123 -2.47 -6.49 2.56
N SER A 124 -1.34 -5.95 2.97
CA SER A 124 -0.06 -6.18 2.29
C SER A 124 0.33 -7.65 2.38
N LEU A 125 0.11 -8.32 3.52
CA LEU A 125 0.35 -9.75 3.69
C LEU A 125 -0.58 -10.58 2.80
N ALA A 126 -1.88 -10.28 2.76
CA ALA A 126 -2.84 -10.99 1.92
C ALA A 126 -2.48 -10.88 0.43
N VAL A 127 -2.19 -9.66 -0.05
CA VAL A 127 -1.77 -9.43 -1.44
C VAL A 127 -0.44 -10.11 -1.75
N GLY A 128 0.55 -9.99 -0.86
CA GLY A 128 1.85 -10.65 -1.01
C GLY A 128 1.72 -12.17 -1.05
N GLY A 129 0.84 -12.74 -0.22
CA GLY A 129 0.51 -14.17 -0.21
C GLY A 129 -0.09 -14.63 -1.55
N GLY A 130 -1.06 -13.89 -2.10
CA GLY A 130 -1.62 -14.18 -3.42
C GLY A 130 -0.58 -14.11 -4.54
N VAL A 131 0.33 -13.13 -4.49
CA VAL A 131 1.45 -13.07 -5.45
C VAL A 131 2.35 -14.29 -5.32
N LEU A 132 2.73 -14.67 -4.10
CA LEU A 132 3.57 -15.84 -3.85
C LEU A 132 2.90 -17.12 -4.36
N GLU A 133 1.61 -17.31 -4.06
CA GLU A 133 0.79 -18.44 -4.54
C GLU A 133 0.82 -18.51 -6.08
N CYS A 134 0.57 -17.38 -6.74
CA CYS A 134 0.58 -17.29 -8.20
C CYS A 134 1.95 -17.68 -8.78
N VAL A 135 3.04 -17.16 -8.23
CA VAL A 135 4.39 -17.44 -8.73
C VAL A 135 4.77 -18.89 -8.51
N MET A 136 4.51 -19.46 -7.32
CA MET A 136 4.79 -20.86 -7.02
C MET A 136 3.91 -21.82 -7.83
N SER A 137 2.71 -21.38 -8.22
CA SER A 137 1.79 -22.17 -9.02
C SER A 137 2.09 -22.14 -10.51
N ALA A 138 2.82 -21.13 -11.00
CA ALA A 138 3.18 -21.00 -12.41
C ALA A 138 4.05 -22.17 -12.87
N SER A 139 3.73 -22.80 -14.00
CA SER A 139 4.43 -23.99 -14.50
C SER A 139 5.93 -23.76 -14.67
N GLN A 140 6.31 -22.57 -15.15
CA GLN A 140 7.70 -22.18 -15.35
C GLN A 140 8.55 -22.24 -14.06
N VAL A 141 7.91 -22.05 -12.90
CA VAL A 141 8.55 -22.11 -11.58
C VAL A 141 8.38 -23.48 -10.97
N ARG A 142 7.14 -24.01 -10.96
CA ARG A 142 6.80 -25.31 -10.37
C ARG A 142 7.63 -26.44 -10.94
N ASP A 143 7.79 -26.49 -12.26
CA ASP A 143 8.53 -27.56 -12.93
C ASP A 143 10.01 -27.58 -12.53
N ARG A 144 10.60 -26.39 -12.28
CA ARG A 144 11.98 -26.26 -11.80
C ARG A 144 12.13 -26.70 -10.34
N LEU A 145 11.15 -26.41 -9.48
CA LEU A 145 11.17 -26.83 -8.09
C LEU A 145 11.11 -28.36 -7.98
N VAL A 146 10.21 -29.00 -8.76
CA VAL A 146 10.05 -30.46 -8.76
C VAL A 146 11.28 -31.19 -9.31
N GLN A 147 11.94 -30.65 -10.35
CA GLN A 147 13.17 -31.25 -10.91
C GLN A 147 14.33 -31.25 -9.90
N THR A 148 14.45 -30.19 -9.09
CA THR A 148 15.53 -30.05 -8.10
C THR A 148 15.44 -31.11 -6.98
N ASP A 149 14.22 -31.45 -6.54
CA ASP A 149 14.00 -32.49 -5.53
C ASP A 149 14.32 -33.89 -6.06
N TYR A 150 14.12 -34.13 -7.35
CA TYR A 150 14.38 -35.42 -8.00
C TYR A 150 15.88 -35.70 -8.20
N GLU A 151 16.69 -34.67 -8.47
CA GLU A 151 18.16 -34.80 -8.59
C GLU A 151 18.83 -34.96 -7.20
N THR A 152 18.32 -34.27 -6.19
CA THR A 152 18.87 -34.33 -4.83
C THR A 152 18.60 -35.70 -4.18
N SER A 153 17.45 -36.32 -4.45
CA SER A 153 17.09 -37.65 -3.93
C SER A 153 17.80 -38.84 -4.59
N ARG A 154 18.44 -38.65 -5.75
CA ARG A 154 19.28 -39.67 -6.41
C ARG A 154 20.75 -39.63 -6.00
N SER A 155 21.16 -38.60 -5.27
CA SER A 155 22.55 -38.33 -4.90
C SER A 155 22.92 -38.83 -3.49
N VAL A 156 22.02 -39.59 -2.84
CA VAL A 156 22.18 -40.17 -1.49
C VAL A 156 22.16 -41.69 -1.55
#